data_AF-A0A0H5RE00-F1
#
_entry.id   AF-A0A0H5RE00-F1
#
_cell.length_a   1.000
_cell.length_b   1.000
_cell.length_c   1.000
_cell.angle_alpha   90.00
_cell.angle_beta   90.00
_cell.angle_gamma   90.00
#
_symmetry.space_group_name_H-M   'P 1'
#
loop_
_entity.id
_entity.type
_entity.pdbx_description
1 polymer ?
#
loop_
_entity_poly.entity_id
_entity_poly.type
_entity_poly.pdbx_seq_one_letter_code
_entity_poly.pdbx_strand_id
1 'polypeptide(L)'
;IRKKTVESTVNQYYYKIVGVVGGRFFSLFDGKTEYRLGEEVRPQGRGVFVYEQKEQADRNRPHLPKQSKLKGAPRVLIQVSPVGKPRHTKSDKISFDAVIFDKVIRRI
;
A
#
# COMPACT_ATOMS: atom_id res chain seq x y z
N ILE A 1 -6.05 -31.27 29.34
CA ILE A 1 -5.84 -31.09 27.89
C ILE A 1 -5.68 -29.60 27.63
N ARG A 2 -4.45 -29.13 27.35
CA ARG A 2 -4.10 -27.71 27.26
C ARG A 2 -4.79 -27.08 26.05
N LYS A 3 -5.55 -26.00 26.29
CA LYS A 3 -6.10 -25.11 25.28
C LYS A 3 -4.93 -24.61 24.42
N LYS A 4 -5.01 -24.81 23.10
CA LYS A 4 -4.15 -24.10 22.13
C LYS A 4 -4.47 -22.61 22.27
N THR A 5 -3.62 -21.89 22.99
CA THR A 5 -3.55 -20.44 22.86
C THR A 5 -3.12 -20.18 21.43
N VAL A 6 -4.06 -19.78 20.58
CA VAL A 6 -3.75 -19.18 19.29
C VAL A 6 -3.06 -17.88 19.65
N GLU A 7 -1.74 -17.84 19.53
CA GLU A 7 -0.95 -16.62 19.62
C GLU A 7 -1.62 -15.57 18.74
N SER A 8 -1.92 -14.42 19.34
CA SER A 8 -2.46 -13.28 18.63
C SER A 8 -1.54 -12.97 17.45
N THR A 9 -1.98 -13.28 16.23
CA THR A 9 -1.38 -12.73 15.02
C THR A 9 -1.42 -11.23 15.20
N VAL A 10 -0.26 -10.62 15.47
CA VAL A 10 -0.09 -9.19 15.32
C VAL A 10 -0.58 -8.90 13.90
N ASN A 11 -1.72 -8.21 13.76
CA ASN A 11 -2.16 -7.73 12.46
C ASN A 11 -1.08 -6.76 11.98
N GLN A 12 -0.12 -7.28 11.23
CA GLN A 12 0.98 -6.50 10.71
C GLN A 12 0.44 -5.68 9.54
N TYR A 13 0.42 -4.37 9.73
CA TYR A 13 -0.02 -3.44 8.71
C TYR A 13 1.17 -2.89 7.94
N TYR A 14 0.91 -2.48 6.70
CA TYR A 14 1.89 -1.83 5.84
C TYR A 14 1.35 -0.51 5.30
N TYR A 15 2.24 0.31 4.77
CA TYR A 15 1.96 1.68 4.38
C TYR A 15 2.30 1.93 2.91
N LYS A 16 1.45 2.71 2.24
CA LYS A 16 1.65 3.07 0.83
C LYS A 16 1.15 4.49 0.56
N ILE A 17 1.89 5.24 -0.28
CA ILE A 17 1.39 6.50 -0.83
C ILE A 17 0.61 6.22 -2.11
N VAL A 18 -0.59 6.80 -2.21
CA VAL A 18 -1.47 6.77 -3.38
C VAL A 18 -1.92 8.18 -3.74
N GLY A 19 -2.26 8.41 -5.01
CA GLY A 19 -2.83 9.67 -5.50
C GLY A 19 -4.35 9.70 -5.35
N VAL A 20 -4.92 10.88 -5.18
CA VAL A 20 -6.37 11.09 -5.03
C VAL A 20 -6.92 11.82 -6.25
N VAL A 21 -7.92 11.24 -6.91
CA VAL A 21 -8.61 11.86 -8.05
C VAL A 21 -10.11 11.64 -7.90
N GLY A 22 -10.89 12.72 -7.77
CA GLY A 22 -12.35 12.62 -7.61
C GLY A 22 -12.79 11.76 -6.42
N GLY A 23 -12.04 11.79 -5.30
CA GLY A 23 -12.31 10.98 -4.11
C GLY A 23 -11.84 9.53 -4.18
N ARG A 24 -11.25 9.10 -5.30
CA ARG A 24 -10.75 7.74 -5.52
C ARG A 24 -9.23 7.69 -5.34
N PHE A 25 -8.72 6.55 -4.91
CA PHE A 25 -7.31 6.36 -4.58
C PHE A 25 -6.61 5.50 -5.63
N PHE A 26 -5.52 6.00 -6.22
CA PHE A 26 -4.81 5.33 -7.30
C PHE A 26 -3.33 5.14 -7.00
N SER A 27 -2.79 3.99 -7.43
CA SER A 27 -1.36 3.72 -7.41
C SER A 27 -0.60 4.80 -8.18
N LEU A 28 0.37 5.43 -7.51
CA LEU A 28 1.26 6.39 -8.16
C LEU A 28 2.18 5.74 -9.23
N PHE A 29 2.36 4.42 -9.18
CA PHE A 29 3.26 3.70 -10.09
C PHE A 29 2.67 3.56 -11.50
N ASP A 30 1.44 3.07 -11.59
CA ASP A 30 0.77 2.76 -12.87
C ASP A 30 -0.34 3.76 -13.21
N GLY A 31 -0.83 4.54 -12.24
CA GLY A 31 -1.96 5.45 -12.41
C GLY A 31 -3.30 4.79 -12.73
N LYS A 32 -3.41 3.46 -12.57
CA LYS A 32 -4.57 2.64 -12.96
C LYS A 32 -5.11 1.81 -11.81
N THR A 33 -4.24 1.22 -10.99
CA THR A 33 -4.62 0.37 -9.86
C THR A 33 -5.34 1.22 -8.83
N GLU A 34 -6.63 0.96 -8.63
CA GLU A 34 -7.47 1.65 -7.67
C GLU A 34 -7.45 0.92 -6.31
N TYR A 35 -7.45 1.69 -5.24
CA TYR A 35 -7.60 1.21 -3.87
C TYR A 35 -8.98 1.64 -3.35
N ARG A 36 -9.83 0.66 -3.05
CA ARG A 36 -11.14 0.89 -2.43
C ARG A 36 -11.16 0.28 -1.04
N LEU A 37 -11.81 0.99 -0.12
CA LEU A 37 -11.80 0.64 1.30
C LEU A 37 -12.39 -0.77 1.49
N GLY A 38 -11.65 -1.63 2.19
CA GLY A 38 -12.01 -3.03 2.46
C GLY A 38 -11.84 -3.98 1.27
N GLU A 39 -11.45 -3.50 0.08
CA GLU A 39 -11.28 -4.36 -1.09
C GLU A 39 -9.85 -4.90 -1.20
N GLU A 40 -9.74 -6.17 -1.62
CA GLU A 40 -8.47 -6.76 -2.03
C GLU A 40 -8.02 -6.15 -3.37
N VAL A 41 -6.81 -5.61 -3.38
CA VAL A 41 -6.16 -5.04 -4.55
C VAL A 41 -5.08 -6.01 -5.04
N ARG A 42 -5.31 -6.59 -6.22
CA ARG A 42 -4.36 -7.48 -6.91
C ARG A 42 -3.93 -6.86 -8.25
N PRO A 43 -2.81 -6.11 -8.29
CA PRO A 43 -2.36 -5.49 -9.52
C PRO A 43 -1.85 -6.54 -10.52
N GLN A 44 -2.02 -6.26 -11.81
CA GLN A 44 -1.39 -7.06 -12.86
C GLN A 44 0.13 -6.83 -12.83
N GLY A 45 0.92 -7.86 -12.48
CA GLY A 45 2.38 -7.81 -12.52
C GLY A 45 3.07 -8.10 -11.18
N ARG A 46 4.04 -7.27 -10.78
CA ARG A 46 4.99 -7.54 -9.68
C ARG A 46 4.39 -7.46 -8.26
N GLY A 47 3.07 -7.32 -8.13
CA GLY A 47 2.39 -7.16 -6.85
C GLY A 47 2.40 -5.72 -6.31
N VAL A 48 1.96 -5.57 -5.07
CA VAL A 48 1.84 -4.27 -4.39
C VAL A 48 3.05 -3.99 -3.53
N PHE A 49 3.84 -2.99 -3.91
CA PHE A 49 4.94 -2.48 -3.09
C PHE A 49 4.44 -1.56 -1.97
N VAL A 50 4.86 -1.87 -0.75
CA VAL A 50 4.50 -1.19 0.51
C VAL A 50 5.73 -1.04 1.41
N TYR A 51 5.59 -0.28 2.48
CA TYR A 51 6.60 -0.11 3.53
C TYR A 51 6.08 -0.64 4.85
N GLU A 52 6.96 -1.24 5.64
CA GLU A 52 6.63 -1.69 6.99
C GLU A 52 6.46 -0.51 7.95
N GLN A 53 7.34 0.49 7.84
CA GLN A 53 7.31 1.66 8.72
C GLN A 53 6.62 2.85 8.04
N LYS A 54 5.73 3.51 8.78
CA LYS A 54 5.01 4.70 8.33
C LYS A 54 5.96 5.81 7.90
N GLU A 55 7.04 6.03 8.66
CA GLU A 55 8.03 7.09 8.44
C GLU A 55 8.84 6.85 7.17
N GLN A 56 9.05 5.59 6.76
CA GLN A 56 9.69 5.26 5.49
C GLN A 56 8.75 5.56 4.32
N ALA A 57 7.48 5.15 4.43
CA ALA A 57 6.48 5.49 3.42
C ALA A 57 6.31 7.00 3.27
N ASP A 58 6.30 7.74 4.37
CA ASP A 58 6.05 9.18 4.38
C ASP A 58 7.23 9.99 3.79
N ARG A 59 8.46 9.52 3.98
CA ARG A 59 9.67 10.08 3.34
C ARG A 59 9.78 9.71 1.87
N ASN A 60 9.07 8.70 1.39
CA ASN A 60 9.07 8.34 -0.02
C ASN A 60 8.50 9.49 -0.86
N ARG A 61 9.30 9.97 -1.81
CA ARG A 61 8.92 10.97 -2.80
C ARG A 61 9.04 10.32 -4.18
N PRO A 62 8.04 9.51 -4.60
CA PRO A 62 8.14 8.80 -5.86
C PRO A 62 8.27 9.79 -7.02
N HIS A 63 9.30 9.59 -7.85
CA HIS A 63 9.46 10.33 -9.09
C HIS A 63 8.38 9.87 -10.07
N LEU A 64 7.52 10.80 -10.50
CA LEU A 64 6.50 10.54 -11.50
C LEU A 64 6.98 11.03 -12.86
N PRO A 65 6.82 10.24 -13.94
CA PRO A 65 7.11 10.71 -15.29
C PRO A 65 6.36 12.00 -15.61
N LYS A 66 6.94 12.87 -16.45
CA LYS A 66 6.34 14.16 -16.83
C LYS A 66 4.89 14.03 -17.34
N GLN A 67 4.58 12.93 -18.02
CA GLN A 67 3.28 12.63 -18.62
C GLN A 67 2.28 11.98 -17.65
N SER A 68 2.67 11.71 -16.41
CA SER A 68 1.78 11.09 -15.42
C SER A 68 0.61 12.01 -15.10
N LYS A 69 -0.62 11.48 -15.28
CA LYS A 69 -1.86 12.18 -14.92
C LYS A 69 -1.99 12.43 -13.41
N LEU A 70 -1.14 11.80 -12.59
CA LEU A 70 -1.12 11.96 -11.13
C LEU A 70 -0.05 12.94 -10.64
N LYS A 71 0.68 13.63 -11.53
CA LYS A 71 1.78 14.52 -11.13
C LYS A 71 1.34 15.65 -10.19
N GLY A 72 0.15 16.21 -10.40
CA GLY A 72 -0.46 17.25 -9.55
C GLY A 72 -1.59 16.75 -8.64
N ALA A 73 -1.86 15.43 -8.62
CA ALA A 73 -2.93 14.90 -7.78
C ALA A 73 -2.52 14.99 -6.29
N PRO A 74 -3.45 15.38 -5.39
CA PRO A 74 -3.24 15.26 -3.95
C PRO A 74 -2.83 13.84 -3.57
N ARG A 75 -2.02 13.69 -2.53
CA ARG A 75 -1.52 12.37 -2.11
C ARG A 75 -2.03 12.04 -0.73
N VAL A 76 -2.17 10.75 -0.47
CA VAL A 76 -2.48 10.25 0.87
C VAL A 76 -1.58 9.09 1.21
N LEU A 77 -1.31 8.95 2.50
CA LEU A 77 -0.77 7.73 3.05
C LEU A 77 -1.93 6.82 3.44
N ILE A 78 -1.94 5.60 2.92
CA ILE A 78 -2.89 4.55 3.29
C ILE A 78 -2.20 3.45 4.10
N GLN A 79 -2.98 2.83 4.97
CA GLN A 79 -2.65 1.59 5.65
C GLN A 79 -3.32 0.43 4.92
N VAL A 80 -2.60 -0.66 4.76
CA VAL A 80 -3.07 -1.87 4.10
C VAL A 80 -2.69 -3.13 4.87
N SER A 81 -3.53 -4.14 4.76
CA SER A 81 -3.27 -5.48 5.29
C SER A 81 -2.68 -6.37 4.19
N PRO A 82 -1.64 -7.17 4.46
CA PRO A 82 -1.03 -8.03 3.46
C PRO A 82 -1.93 -9.21 3.11
N VAL A 83 -1.91 -9.64 1.85
CA VAL A 83 -2.46 -10.93 1.42
C VAL A 83 -1.33 -11.76 0.80
N GLY A 84 -1.05 -12.91 1.43
CA GLY A 84 0.02 -13.81 1.02
C GLY A 84 1.37 -13.52 1.71
N LYS A 85 2.44 -14.07 1.15
CA LYS A 85 3.78 -13.98 1.73
C LYS A 85 4.52 -12.71 1.28
N PRO A 86 5.30 -12.08 2.17
CA PRO A 86 6.12 -10.94 1.79
C PRO A 86 7.24 -11.37 0.83
N ARG A 87 7.49 -10.53 -0.17
CA ARG A 87 8.66 -10.60 -1.05
C ARG A 87 9.54 -9.38 -0.81
N HIS A 88 10.66 -9.62 -0.15
CA HIS A 88 11.68 -8.62 0.11
C HIS A 88 12.54 -8.40 -1.14
N THR A 89 12.87 -7.16 -1.41
CA THR A 89 13.83 -6.78 -2.46
C THR A 89 15.04 -6.14 -1.78
N LYS A 90 16.10 -5.80 -2.54
CA LYS A 90 17.23 -5.00 -2.01
C LYS A 90 16.84 -3.57 -1.59
N SER A 91 15.58 -3.17 -1.80
CA SER A 91 15.05 -1.88 -1.37
C SER A 91 14.25 -2.04 -0.08
N ASP A 92 14.04 -0.95 0.64
CA ASP A 92 13.20 -0.88 1.85
C ASP A 92 11.71 -1.22 1.60
N LYS A 93 11.34 -1.53 0.36
CA LYS A 93 9.98 -1.91 -0.02
C LYS A 93 9.80 -3.41 0.07
N ILE A 94 8.70 -3.80 0.67
CA ILE A 94 8.17 -5.17 0.68
C ILE A 94 7.08 -5.23 -0.38
N SER A 95 6.97 -6.36 -1.09
CA SER A 95 5.88 -6.59 -2.03
C SER A 95 5.02 -7.77 -1.64
N PHE A 96 3.72 -7.66 -1.89
CA PHE A 96 2.72 -8.72 -1.70
C PHE A 96 1.97 -8.98 -3.00
N ASP A 97 1.39 -10.18 -3.15
CA ASP A 97 0.53 -10.50 -4.30
C ASP A 97 -0.71 -9.62 -4.34
N ALA A 98 -1.31 -9.42 -3.16
CA ALA A 98 -2.41 -8.52 -2.98
C ALA A 98 -2.33 -7.86 -1.60
N VAL A 99 -3.12 -6.80 -1.42
CA VAL A 99 -3.32 -6.14 -0.13
C VAL A 99 -4.78 -5.73 0.01
N ILE A 100 -5.26 -5.58 1.24
CA ILE A 100 -6.57 -5.01 1.52
C ILE A 100 -6.37 -3.57 1.98
N PHE A 101 -7.12 -2.62 1.41
CA PHE A 101 -7.04 -1.22 1.84
C PHE A 101 -7.86 -0.99 3.11
N ASP A 102 -7.19 -0.71 4.23
CA ASP A 102 -7.85 -0.62 5.54
C ASP A 102 -8.35 0.79 5.87
N LYS A 103 -7.49 1.81 5.71
CA LYS A 103 -7.82 3.21 6.04
C LYS A 103 -6.81 4.23 5.51
N VAL A 104 -7.29 5.45 5.30
CA VAL A 104 -6.42 6.61 5.10
C VAL A 104 -5.80 7.00 6.44
N ILE A 105 -4.47 7.14 6.47
CA ILE A 105 -3.73 7.57 7.65
C ILE A 105 -3.61 9.09 7.70
N ARG A 106 -3.25 9.72 6.57
CA ARG A 106 -3.18 11.18 6.45
C ARG A 106 -3.14 11.64 4.99
N ARG A 107 -3.46 12.92 4.77
CA ARG A 107 -3.19 13.64 3.51
C ARG A 107 -1.76 14.18 3.52
N ILE A 108 -1.12 14.23 2.34
CA ILE A 108 0.26 14.70 2.10
C ILE A 108 0.23 15.82 1.06
#